data_AF-A0A836WFD3-F1
#
_entry.id   AF-A0A836WFD3-F1
#
_cell.length_a   1.000
_cell.length_b   1.000
_cell.length_c   1.000
_cell.angle_alpha   90.00
_cell.angle_beta   90.00
_cell.angle_gamma   90.00
#
_symmetry.space_group_name_H-M   'P 1'
#
loop_
_entity.id
_entity.type
_entity.pdbx_description
1 polymer ?
#
loop_
_entity_poly.entity_id
_entity_poly.type
_entity_poly.pdbx_seq_one_letter_code
_entity_poly.pdbx_strand_id
1 'polypeptide(L)'
;MNTQNTYKMNDLKAVFNSDRAMALIAITAHQQSTQDACLSDEQVAAFVNGELKGEQRQSLLAHLNACSQCYHHWLETASYLKSLGTSQKRLPFLKKPFFWKRWQNSLNGLSFFLDNLKFGVPVAATAVLLVIVALKMWPMHSMAESPIEASYRAVLTENHQGFNPVLEDFPLETTDLGFNEVERSEAAQAFQAGIETGYAMLSQTSADISVWKETDWGAEYDLGRWFVLLWTMAQTHDKTSSDFWADQQAIGETLQARFSKRASEEMTETVLETLKRIQPVLMALKKQPTYRSVAYELSDHLEMAMSGLAEF
;
A
#
# COMPACT_ATOMS: atom_id res chain seq x y z
N MET A 1 -36.16 26.79 39.71
CA MET A 1 -36.08 26.36 38.29
C MET A 1 -34.93 27.12 37.66
N ASN A 2 -33.78 26.49 37.47
CA ASN A 2 -32.62 27.08 36.83
C ASN A 2 -31.89 25.97 36.08
N THR A 3 -32.04 25.92 34.76
CA THR A 3 -31.36 24.96 33.88
C THR A 3 -30.16 25.65 33.25
N GLN A 4 -28.96 25.30 33.73
CA GLN A 4 -27.70 25.64 33.09
C GLN A 4 -27.52 24.75 31.85
N ASN A 5 -27.37 25.38 30.69
CA ASN A 5 -26.99 24.73 29.44
C ASN A 5 -25.46 24.69 29.35
N THR A 6 -24.87 23.54 29.68
CA THR A 6 -23.47 23.23 29.41
C THR A 6 -23.38 22.40 28.13
N TYR A 7 -23.40 23.08 26.98
CA TYR A 7 -23.03 22.46 25.71
C TYR A 7 -21.51 22.20 25.72
N LYS A 8 -21.13 20.93 25.52
CA LYS A 8 -19.76 20.43 25.61
C LYS A 8 -18.89 20.95 24.47
N MET A 9 -17.79 21.61 24.83
CA MET A 9 -16.71 22.05 23.94
C MET A 9 -15.97 20.91 23.20
N ASN A 10 -16.25 19.64 23.54
CA ASN A 10 -15.57 18.49 22.93
C ASN A 10 -16.15 18.08 21.57
N ASP A 11 -17.41 18.43 21.26
CA ASP A 11 -18.01 18.12 19.95
C ASP A 11 -17.51 19.04 18.82
N LEU A 12 -16.99 20.23 19.15
CA LEU A 12 -16.38 21.12 18.16
C LEU A 12 -14.99 20.64 17.74
N LYS A 13 -14.25 19.94 18.61
CA LYS A 13 -12.88 19.50 18.33
C LYS A 13 -12.82 18.37 17.29
N ALA A 14 -13.86 17.54 17.21
CA ALA A 14 -14.00 16.50 16.17
C ALA A 14 -14.31 17.08 14.78
N VAL A 15 -14.90 18.29 14.71
CA VAL A 15 -15.21 18.98 13.44
C VAL A 15 -13.96 19.66 12.84
N PHE A 16 -12.97 19.99 13.66
CA PHE A 16 -11.76 20.70 13.24
C PHE A 16 -10.63 19.80 12.68
N ASN A 17 -10.78 18.47 12.71
CA ASN A 17 -9.79 17.52 12.18
C ASN A 17 -10.05 17.06 10.74
N SER A 18 -10.94 17.74 10.02
CA SER A 18 -11.21 17.44 8.62
C SER A 18 -10.42 18.38 7.73
N ASP A 19 -9.74 17.87 6.71
CA ASP A 19 -9.13 18.67 5.61
C ASP A 19 -10.10 19.70 5.02
N ARG A 20 -11.40 19.46 5.17
CA ARG A 20 -12.48 20.38 4.80
C ARG A 20 -12.48 21.67 5.63
N ALA A 21 -12.12 21.63 6.91
CA ALA A 21 -12.00 22.80 7.77
C ALA A 21 -10.75 23.63 7.39
N MET A 22 -9.63 22.97 7.09
CA MET A 22 -8.42 23.61 6.56
C MET A 22 -8.66 24.22 5.17
N ALA A 23 -9.35 23.52 4.28
CA ALA A 23 -9.75 24.03 2.97
C ALA A 23 -10.70 25.22 3.09
N LEU A 24 -11.69 25.17 4.00
CA LEU A 24 -12.60 26.29 4.25
C LEU A 24 -11.87 27.50 4.85
N ILE A 25 -10.90 27.30 5.74
CA ILE A 25 -10.04 28.37 6.29
C ILE A 25 -9.18 28.97 5.18
N ALA A 26 -8.55 28.17 4.32
CA ALA A 26 -7.76 28.63 3.19
C ALA A 26 -8.62 29.44 2.18
N ILE A 27 -9.85 28.98 1.91
CA ILE A 27 -10.82 29.69 1.06
C ILE A 27 -11.23 31.03 1.67
N THR A 28 -11.47 31.09 2.99
CA THR A 28 -11.82 32.36 3.66
C THR A 28 -10.65 33.32 3.82
N ALA A 29 -9.41 32.81 3.93
CA ALA A 29 -8.21 33.63 4.05
C ALA A 29 -7.76 34.26 2.72
N HIS A 30 -8.28 33.79 1.57
CA HIS A 30 -7.91 34.26 0.23
C HIS A 30 -9.04 34.94 -0.54
N GLN A 31 -10.12 35.36 0.14
CA GLN A 31 -11.27 36.06 -0.47
C GLN A 31 -10.97 37.46 -1.05
N GLN A 32 -9.71 37.86 -1.17
CA GLN A 32 -9.29 39.12 -1.79
C GLN A 32 -8.26 38.93 -2.91
N SER A 33 -8.27 37.80 -3.63
CA SER A 33 -7.51 37.71 -4.88
C SER A 33 -8.18 38.54 -5.97
N THR A 34 -7.41 39.48 -6.50
CA THR A 34 -7.69 40.22 -7.73
C THR A 34 -8.13 39.27 -8.84
N GLN A 35 -9.15 39.66 -9.60
CA GLN A 35 -9.75 38.91 -10.72
C GLN A 35 -8.72 38.53 -11.79
N ASP A 36 -7.91 37.51 -11.56
CA ASP A 36 -7.38 36.71 -12.65
C ASP A 36 -8.57 35.91 -13.22
N ALA A 37 -8.70 35.91 -14.54
CA ALA A 37 -9.79 35.19 -15.21
C ALA A 37 -9.77 33.71 -14.78
N CYS A 38 -10.96 33.15 -14.51
CA CYS A 38 -11.10 31.73 -14.21
C CYS A 38 -10.56 30.86 -15.36
N LEU A 39 -10.15 29.64 -15.02
CA LEU A 39 -9.72 28.64 -16.01
C LEU A 39 -10.83 28.34 -17.00
N SER A 40 -10.48 28.12 -18.27
CA SER A 40 -11.44 27.65 -19.26
C SER A 40 -11.71 26.16 -19.11
N ASP A 41 -12.89 25.71 -19.56
CA ASP A 41 -13.31 24.30 -19.54
C ASP A 41 -12.28 23.40 -20.25
N GLU A 42 -11.64 23.89 -21.32
CA GLU A 42 -10.59 23.16 -22.04
C GLU A 42 -9.32 22.97 -21.19
N GLN A 43 -8.96 23.97 -20.39
CA GLN A 43 -7.80 23.88 -19.48
C GLN A 43 -8.07 22.88 -18.36
N VAL A 44 -9.29 22.87 -17.81
CA VAL A 44 -9.71 21.90 -16.79
C VAL A 44 -9.76 20.49 -17.37
N ALA A 45 -10.30 20.32 -18.58
CA ALA A 45 -10.33 19.03 -19.27
C ALA A 45 -8.91 18.50 -19.58
N ALA A 46 -8.03 19.34 -20.12
CA ALA A 46 -6.63 18.98 -20.39
C ALA A 46 -5.87 18.62 -19.11
N PHE A 47 -6.17 19.32 -18.00
CA PHE A 47 -5.62 19.02 -16.69
C PHE A 47 -6.08 17.64 -16.17
N VAL A 48 -7.39 17.37 -16.19
CA VAL A 48 -7.97 16.10 -15.72
C VAL A 48 -7.51 14.91 -16.56
N ASN A 49 -7.35 15.10 -17.88
CA ASN A 49 -6.84 14.06 -18.77
C ASN A 49 -5.33 13.82 -18.64
N GLY A 50 -4.61 14.59 -17.82
CA GLY A 50 -3.16 14.47 -17.63
C GLY A 50 -2.33 14.95 -18.83
N GLU A 51 -2.92 15.77 -19.71
CA GLU A 51 -2.25 16.31 -20.90
C GLU A 51 -1.26 17.43 -20.53
N LEU A 52 -1.54 18.15 -19.44
CA LEU A 52 -0.68 19.22 -18.93
C LEU A 52 0.48 18.68 -18.08
N LYS A 53 1.70 19.16 -18.37
CA LYS A 53 2.95 18.75 -17.70
C LYS A 53 3.79 19.96 -17.29
N GLY A 54 4.67 19.78 -16.31
CA GLY A 54 5.64 20.81 -15.90
C GLY A 54 4.97 22.08 -15.38
N GLU A 55 5.46 23.24 -15.85
CA GLU A 55 5.06 24.57 -15.39
C GLU A 55 3.56 24.85 -15.62
N GLN A 56 2.98 24.40 -16.74
CA GLN A 56 1.55 24.58 -17.02
C GLN A 56 0.68 23.86 -15.99
N ARG A 57 1.08 22.64 -15.61
CA ARG A 57 0.38 21.88 -14.57
C ARG A 57 0.48 22.64 -13.24
N GLN A 58 1.68 23.03 -12.83
CA GLN A 58 1.91 23.77 -11.58
C GLN A 58 1.15 25.10 -11.49
N SER A 59 1.12 25.87 -12.58
CA SER A 59 0.34 27.11 -12.66
C SER A 59 -1.15 26.88 -12.47
N LEU A 60 -1.67 25.79 -13.03
CA LEU A 60 -3.08 25.42 -12.91
C LEU A 60 -3.40 24.90 -11.49
N LEU A 61 -2.51 24.11 -10.88
CA LEU A 61 -2.63 23.73 -9.46
C LEU A 61 -2.66 24.97 -8.55
N ALA A 62 -1.76 25.93 -8.79
CA ALA A 62 -1.70 27.17 -8.02
C ALA A 62 -2.99 27.98 -8.16
N HIS A 63 -3.58 28.04 -9.37
CA HIS A 63 -4.87 28.67 -9.58
C HIS A 63 -6.00 27.93 -8.87
N LEU A 64 -6.06 26.59 -8.93
CA LEU A 64 -7.07 25.80 -8.22
C LEU A 64 -7.00 26.02 -6.71
N ASN A 65 -5.80 26.16 -6.14
CA ASN A 65 -5.61 26.49 -4.73
C ASN A 65 -6.06 27.92 -4.38
N ALA A 66 -5.97 28.86 -5.32
CA ALA A 66 -6.35 30.27 -5.10
C ALA A 66 -7.82 30.58 -5.45
N CYS A 67 -8.46 29.79 -6.32
CA CYS A 67 -9.78 30.04 -6.88
C CYS A 67 -10.76 28.91 -6.56
N SER A 68 -11.60 29.12 -5.55
CA SER A 68 -12.61 28.16 -5.11
C SER A 68 -13.60 27.75 -6.21
N GLN A 69 -13.97 28.67 -7.11
CA GLN A 69 -14.87 28.36 -8.23
C GLN A 69 -14.26 27.35 -9.19
N CYS A 70 -12.98 27.55 -9.57
CA CYS A 70 -12.28 26.62 -10.45
C CYS A 70 -12.04 25.27 -9.76
N TYR A 71 -11.79 25.27 -8.45
CA TYR A 71 -11.68 24.04 -7.67
C TYR A 71 -12.98 23.22 -7.67
N HIS A 72 -14.13 23.87 -7.44
CA HIS A 72 -15.43 23.21 -7.49
C HIS A 72 -15.75 22.68 -8.89
N HIS A 73 -15.48 23.48 -9.93
CA HIS A 73 -15.69 23.07 -11.31
C HIS A 73 -14.82 21.86 -11.71
N TRP A 74 -13.58 21.82 -11.23
CA TRP A 74 -12.71 20.66 -11.39
C TRP A 74 -13.24 19.41 -10.69
N LEU A 75 -13.72 19.52 -9.44
CA LEU A 75 -14.33 18.41 -8.71
C LEU A 75 -15.57 17.85 -9.42
N GLU A 76 -16.45 18.73 -9.90
CA GLU A 76 -17.63 18.33 -10.67
C GLU A 76 -17.23 17.58 -11.94
N THR A 77 -16.27 18.12 -12.69
CA THR A 77 -15.75 17.50 -13.92
C THR A 77 -15.14 16.12 -13.65
N ALA A 78 -14.31 16.00 -12.60
CA ALA A 78 -13.71 14.73 -12.19
C ALA A 78 -14.77 13.70 -11.76
N SER A 79 -15.79 14.12 -11.01
CA SER A 79 -16.89 13.25 -10.58
C SER A 79 -17.72 12.74 -11.76
N TYR A 80 -17.97 13.61 -12.73
CA TYR A 80 -18.71 13.27 -13.94
C TYR A 80 -17.94 12.25 -14.80
N LEU A 81 -16.63 12.42 -14.97
CA LEU A 81 -15.77 11.47 -15.67
C LEU A 81 -15.68 10.10 -14.96
N LYS A 82 -15.68 10.08 -13.62
CA LYS A 82 -15.79 8.84 -12.84
C LYS A 82 -17.13 8.14 -13.11
N SER A 83 -18.24 8.90 -13.15
CA SER A 83 -19.58 8.36 -13.40
C SER A 83 -19.80 7.82 -14.82
N LEU A 84 -19.09 8.37 -15.81
CA LEU A 84 -19.21 7.95 -17.20
C LEU A 84 -18.54 6.60 -17.49
N GLY A 85 -17.87 5.97 -16.51
CA GLY A 85 -17.19 4.69 -16.73
C GLY A 85 -16.07 4.79 -17.77
N THR A 86 -15.67 6.01 -18.15
CA THR A 86 -14.39 6.28 -18.83
C THR A 86 -13.27 6.08 -17.82
N SER A 87 -13.15 4.84 -17.32
CA SER A 87 -11.91 4.31 -16.77
C SER A 87 -10.88 4.55 -17.86
N GLN A 88 -10.09 5.58 -17.64
CA GLN A 88 -8.88 5.92 -18.36
C GLN A 88 -8.18 4.60 -18.65
N LYS A 89 -8.15 4.17 -19.92
CA LYS A 89 -7.28 3.08 -20.36
C LYS A 89 -5.88 3.49 -19.90
N ARG A 90 -5.43 2.93 -18.78
CA ARG A 90 -4.12 3.21 -18.18
C ARG A 90 -3.08 2.95 -19.27
N LEU A 91 -2.52 4.03 -19.82
CA LEU A 91 -1.39 3.93 -20.73
C LEU A 91 -0.22 3.30 -19.95
N PRO A 92 0.54 2.36 -20.57
CA PRO A 92 1.63 1.66 -19.90
C PRO A 92 2.82 2.61 -19.73
N PHE A 93 2.78 3.46 -18.71
CA PHE A 93 3.90 4.31 -18.31
C PHE A 93 4.58 3.74 -17.05
N LEU A 94 5.15 2.54 -17.20
CA LEU A 94 6.27 2.09 -16.36
C LEU A 94 7.56 2.54 -17.05
N LYS A 95 7.95 3.79 -16.82
CA LYS A 95 9.35 4.20 -17.05
C LYS A 95 10.18 3.44 -16.01
N LYS A 96 10.92 2.44 -16.49
CA LYS A 96 11.90 1.66 -15.72
C LYS A 96 12.78 2.60 -14.88
N PRO A 97 12.93 2.36 -13.57
CA PRO A 97 13.82 3.18 -12.76
C PRO A 97 15.27 3.00 -13.19
N PHE A 98 16.00 4.10 -13.13
CA PHE A 98 17.41 4.34 -13.49
C PHE A 98 18.42 3.35 -12.84
N PHE A 99 17.98 2.56 -11.85
CA PHE A 99 18.81 1.65 -11.06
C PHE A 99 19.33 0.40 -11.80
N TRP A 100 18.69 -0.02 -12.90
CA TRP A 100 19.11 -1.20 -13.69
C TRP A 100 20.55 -1.10 -14.23
N LYS A 101 21.01 0.12 -14.55
CA LYS A 101 22.35 0.34 -15.11
C LYS A 101 23.47 0.14 -14.08
N ARG A 102 23.16 0.23 -12.78
CA ARG A 102 24.14 0.08 -11.69
C ARG A 102 24.33 -1.38 -11.29
N TRP A 103 23.30 -2.21 -11.41
CA TRP A 103 23.37 -3.64 -11.08
C TRP A 103 24.11 -4.47 -12.16
N GLN A 104 23.89 -4.18 -13.44
CA GLN A 104 24.57 -4.87 -14.54
C GLN A 104 26.10 -4.66 -14.52
N ASN A 105 26.57 -3.53 -13.99
CA ASN A 105 27.99 -3.23 -13.83
C ASN A 105 28.64 -3.99 -12.66
N SER A 106 27.86 -4.48 -11.68
CA SER A 106 28.39 -5.23 -10.54
C SER A 106 28.65 -6.71 -10.87
N LEU A 107 27.81 -7.33 -11.71
CA LEU A 107 28.00 -8.71 -12.16
C LEU A 107 29.16 -8.88 -13.15
N ASN A 108 29.43 -7.86 -13.97
CA ASN A 108 30.58 -7.85 -14.89
C ASN A 108 31.94 -7.78 -14.16
N GLY A 109 31.97 -7.39 -12.88
CA GLY A 109 33.17 -7.45 -12.05
C GLY A 109 33.55 -8.87 -11.61
N LEU A 110 32.56 -9.77 -11.54
CA LEU A 110 32.76 -11.14 -11.06
C LEU A 110 33.29 -12.07 -12.15
N SER A 111 32.97 -11.81 -13.42
CA SER A 111 33.56 -12.52 -14.57
C SER A 111 35.05 -12.19 -14.76
N PHE A 112 35.47 -10.96 -14.45
CA PHE A 112 36.88 -10.55 -14.58
C PHE A 112 37.81 -11.29 -13.58
N PHE A 113 37.29 -11.69 -12.43
CA PHE A 113 38.03 -12.49 -11.44
C PHE A 113 38.20 -13.95 -11.85
N LEU A 114 37.29 -14.49 -12.66
CA LEU A 114 37.34 -15.89 -13.13
C LEU A 114 38.27 -16.06 -14.34
N ASP A 115 38.35 -15.08 -15.23
CA ASP A 115 39.13 -15.18 -16.47
C ASP A 115 40.66 -15.04 -16.26
N ASN A 116 41.10 -14.45 -15.14
CA ASN A 116 42.51 -14.28 -14.80
C ASN A 116 43.14 -15.45 -14.01
N LEU A 117 42.37 -16.50 -13.71
CA LEU A 117 42.86 -17.65 -12.94
C LEU A 117 43.58 -18.69 -13.83
N LYS A 118 44.63 -18.27 -14.55
CA LYS A 118 45.52 -19.17 -15.30
C LYS A 118 46.74 -19.56 -14.47
N PHE A 119 46.55 -20.36 -13.42
CA PHE A 119 47.64 -21.03 -12.72
C PHE A 119 47.56 -22.54 -12.95
N GLY A 120 48.65 -23.12 -13.45
CA GLY A 120 48.80 -24.57 -13.59
C GLY A 120 48.95 -25.27 -12.23
N VAL A 121 48.77 -26.60 -12.25
CA VAL A 121 49.09 -27.57 -11.18
C VAL A 121 47.93 -27.76 -10.16
N PRO A 122 47.61 -29.00 -9.71
CA PRO A 122 46.26 -29.50 -9.37
C PRO A 122 45.66 -29.01 -8.03
N VAL A 123 46.19 -27.93 -7.46
CA VAL A 123 45.68 -27.30 -6.23
C VAL A 123 44.33 -26.60 -6.47
N ALA A 124 44.08 -26.14 -7.70
CA ALA A 124 42.78 -25.55 -8.06
C ALA A 124 41.64 -26.58 -8.01
N ALA A 125 41.89 -27.84 -8.39
CA ALA A 125 40.87 -28.89 -8.41
C ALA A 125 40.42 -29.28 -6.99
N THR A 126 41.35 -29.36 -6.04
CA THR A 126 41.04 -29.63 -4.63
C THR A 126 40.34 -28.46 -3.95
N ALA A 127 40.72 -27.22 -4.25
CA ALA A 127 40.01 -26.04 -3.75
C ALA A 127 38.55 -25.98 -4.26
N VAL A 128 38.33 -26.27 -5.55
CA VAL A 128 36.98 -26.32 -6.14
C VAL A 128 36.16 -27.46 -5.52
N LEU A 129 36.75 -28.65 -5.31
CA LEU A 129 36.06 -29.76 -4.64
C LEU A 129 35.71 -29.44 -3.19
N LEU A 130 36.59 -28.77 -2.45
CA LEU A 130 36.30 -28.32 -1.08
C LEU A 130 35.21 -27.25 -1.04
N VAL A 131 35.16 -26.34 -2.02
CA VAL A 131 34.06 -25.37 -2.14
C VAL A 131 32.75 -26.07 -2.51
N ILE A 132 32.76 -27.07 -3.40
CA ILE A 132 31.56 -27.85 -3.75
C ILE A 132 31.06 -28.67 -2.55
N VAL A 133 31.97 -29.31 -1.81
CA VAL A 133 31.64 -30.07 -0.60
C VAL A 133 31.14 -29.13 0.50
N ALA A 134 31.76 -27.96 0.69
CA ALA A 134 31.30 -26.94 1.62
C ALA A 134 29.93 -26.36 1.21
N LEU A 135 29.67 -26.14 -0.07
CA LEU A 135 28.36 -25.71 -0.59
C LEU A 135 27.30 -26.80 -0.46
N LYS A 136 27.66 -28.09 -0.57
CA LYS A 136 26.75 -29.22 -0.33
C LYS A 136 26.52 -29.51 1.15
N MET A 137 27.49 -29.21 2.01
CA MET A 137 27.40 -29.39 3.47
C MET A 137 26.92 -28.14 4.19
N TRP A 138 26.89 -26.97 3.56
CA TRP A 138 26.09 -25.86 4.04
C TRP A 138 24.65 -26.37 3.93
N PRO A 139 23.96 -26.67 5.05
CA PRO A 139 22.54 -26.92 4.96
C PRO A 139 22.01 -25.67 4.28
N MET A 140 21.47 -25.82 3.07
CA MET A 140 20.48 -24.88 2.59
C MET A 140 19.45 -24.88 3.70
N HIS A 141 19.62 -23.95 4.65
CA HIS A 141 18.55 -23.52 5.50
C HIS A 141 17.56 -23.03 4.45
N SER A 142 16.61 -23.90 4.12
CA SER A 142 15.43 -23.52 3.38
C SER A 142 14.97 -22.30 4.13
N MET A 143 15.20 -21.12 3.56
CA MET A 143 14.86 -19.88 4.23
C MET A 143 13.41 -20.05 4.58
N ALA A 144 13.13 -20.16 5.88
CA ALA A 144 11.83 -20.58 6.35
C ALA A 144 10.85 -19.63 5.67
N GLU A 145 10.00 -20.21 4.83
CA GLU A 145 9.11 -19.42 4.01
C GLU A 145 8.28 -18.55 4.94
N SER A 146 8.15 -17.26 4.61
CA SER A 146 7.34 -16.37 5.43
C SER A 146 5.93 -16.96 5.53
N PRO A 147 5.32 -17.06 6.72
CA PRO A 147 3.96 -17.57 6.88
C PRO A 147 2.94 -16.86 5.97
N ILE A 148 3.16 -15.58 5.68
CA ILE A 148 2.36 -14.80 4.73
C ILE A 148 2.52 -15.37 3.31
N GLU A 149 3.75 -15.60 2.87
CA GLU A 149 4.04 -16.19 1.55
C GLU A 149 3.39 -17.56 1.37
N ALA A 150 3.48 -18.40 2.41
CA ALA A 150 2.84 -19.70 2.43
C ALA A 150 1.31 -19.58 2.30
N SER A 151 0.71 -18.58 2.95
CA SER A 151 -0.73 -18.31 2.86
C SER A 151 -1.15 -17.86 1.46
N TYR A 152 -0.39 -16.95 0.83
CA TYR A 152 -0.62 -16.55 -0.56
C TYR A 152 -0.55 -17.75 -1.51
N ARG A 153 0.46 -18.61 -1.35
CA ARG A 153 0.62 -19.81 -2.18
C ARG A 153 -0.56 -20.77 -2.01
N ALA A 154 -0.97 -21.03 -0.76
CA ALA A 154 -2.10 -21.91 -0.47
C ALA A 154 -3.37 -21.43 -1.18
N VAL A 155 -3.69 -20.13 -1.01
CA VAL A 155 -4.88 -19.49 -1.58
C VAL A 155 -4.85 -19.47 -3.12
N LEU A 156 -3.70 -19.16 -3.72
CA LEU A 156 -3.52 -19.19 -5.18
C LEU A 156 -3.65 -20.60 -5.78
N THR A 157 -3.23 -21.63 -5.04
CA THR A 157 -3.35 -23.03 -5.48
C THR A 157 -4.80 -23.50 -5.48
N GLU A 158 -5.59 -23.05 -4.49
CA GLU A 158 -6.97 -23.50 -4.31
C GLU A 158 -7.99 -22.70 -5.14
N ASN A 159 -7.79 -21.39 -5.34
CA ASN A 159 -8.87 -20.53 -5.83
C ASN A 159 -8.45 -19.40 -6.80
N HIS A 160 -7.66 -19.74 -7.82
CA HIS A 160 -7.09 -18.77 -8.74
C HIS A 160 -8.10 -17.93 -9.58
N GLN A 161 -9.32 -18.41 -9.83
CA GLN A 161 -10.27 -17.71 -10.71
C GLN A 161 -11.21 -16.74 -9.97
N GLY A 162 -11.42 -16.95 -8.67
CA GLY A 162 -12.39 -16.18 -7.88
C GLY A 162 -11.92 -14.78 -7.50
N PHE A 163 -10.62 -14.48 -7.58
CA PHE A 163 -10.07 -13.20 -7.08
C PHE A 163 -10.23 -12.04 -8.03
N ASN A 164 -10.20 -12.24 -9.34
CA ASN A 164 -10.29 -11.14 -10.30
C ASN A 164 -11.48 -10.20 -10.05
N PRO A 165 -12.75 -10.68 -9.91
CA PRO A 165 -13.87 -9.78 -9.64
C PRO A 165 -13.76 -9.10 -8.28
N VAL A 166 -13.20 -9.76 -7.26
CA VAL A 166 -13.01 -9.18 -5.93
C VAL A 166 -11.94 -8.09 -5.94
N LEU A 167 -10.87 -8.28 -6.69
CA LEU A 167 -9.76 -7.34 -6.79
C LEU A 167 -10.13 -6.11 -7.64
N GLU A 168 -11.11 -6.20 -8.54
CA GLU A 168 -11.65 -5.04 -9.27
C GLU A 168 -12.27 -4.00 -8.32
N ASP A 169 -12.85 -4.47 -7.22
CA ASP A 169 -13.45 -3.63 -6.16
C ASP A 169 -12.45 -3.31 -5.03
N PHE A 170 -11.18 -3.70 -5.15
CA PHE A 170 -10.19 -3.43 -4.11
C PHE A 170 -10.00 -1.90 -3.95
N PRO A 171 -10.01 -1.37 -2.70
CA PRO A 171 -9.92 0.06 -2.43
C PRO A 171 -8.48 0.60 -2.63
N LEU A 172 -7.91 0.37 -3.80
CA LEU A 172 -6.61 0.88 -4.24
C LEU A 172 -6.79 2.31 -4.79
N GLU A 173 -7.48 3.17 -4.05
CA GLU A 173 -7.52 4.59 -4.36
C GLU A 173 -6.19 5.23 -3.92
N THR A 174 -5.14 4.98 -4.69
CA THR A 174 -3.93 5.83 -4.72
C THR A 174 -4.24 7.10 -5.49
N THR A 175 -5.34 7.77 -5.15
CA THR A 175 -5.65 9.11 -5.64
C THR A 175 -4.72 10.10 -4.94
N ASP A 176 -3.43 9.92 -5.21
CA ASP A 176 -2.48 11.02 -5.19
C ASP A 176 -2.92 11.95 -6.31
N LEU A 177 -3.83 12.87 -5.95
CA LEU A 177 -4.31 13.90 -6.85
C LEU A 177 -3.16 14.85 -7.25
N GLY A 178 -1.94 14.66 -6.72
CA GLY A 178 -0.74 15.40 -7.08
C GLY A 178 -0.74 16.84 -6.55
N PHE A 179 -1.58 17.12 -5.55
CA PHE A 179 -1.71 18.45 -4.94
C PHE A 179 -1.05 18.54 -3.57
N ASN A 180 -0.73 17.41 -2.94
CA ASN A 180 -0.03 17.36 -1.65
C ASN A 180 0.89 16.14 -1.64
N GLU A 181 2.09 16.27 -2.21
CA GLU A 181 3.22 15.40 -1.87
C GLU A 181 3.63 15.71 -0.42
N VAL A 182 2.79 15.35 0.55
CA VAL A 182 3.27 15.21 1.92
C VAL A 182 4.24 14.04 1.86
N GLU A 183 5.50 14.30 2.20
CA GLU A 183 6.54 13.29 2.24
C GLU A 183 6.14 12.23 3.28
N ARG A 184 5.58 11.12 2.80
CA ARG A 184 5.13 10.00 3.63
C ARG A 184 6.31 9.42 4.39
N SER A 185 6.08 9.00 5.63
CA SER A 185 7.09 8.26 6.39
C SER A 185 7.54 6.99 5.64
N GLU A 186 8.79 6.56 5.85
CA GLU A 186 9.30 5.33 5.23
C GLU A 186 8.46 4.10 5.64
N ALA A 187 7.91 4.11 6.85
CA ALA A 187 6.99 3.10 7.36
C ALA A 187 5.71 3.01 6.51
N ALA A 188 5.06 4.15 6.23
CA ALA A 188 3.87 4.22 5.39
C ALA A 188 4.17 3.83 3.94
N GLN A 189 5.33 4.24 3.40
CA GLN A 189 5.78 3.82 2.07
C GLN A 189 6.00 2.29 2.00
N ALA A 190 6.61 1.69 3.02
CA ALA A 190 6.80 0.24 3.09
C ALA A 190 5.46 -0.50 3.20
N PHE A 191 4.53 0.00 4.01
CA PHE A 191 3.17 -0.53 4.13
C PHE A 191 2.42 -0.46 2.79
N GLN A 192 2.44 0.68 2.12
CA GLN A 192 1.83 0.89 0.80
C GLN A 192 2.44 -0.05 -0.24
N ALA A 193 3.76 -0.19 -0.28
CA ALA A 193 4.43 -1.15 -1.15
C ALA A 193 4.03 -2.60 -0.84
N GLY A 194 3.74 -2.90 0.43
CA GLY A 194 3.18 -4.17 0.87
C GLY A 194 1.78 -4.42 0.28
N ILE A 195 0.90 -3.41 0.32
CA ILE A 195 -0.43 -3.48 -0.30
C ILE A 195 -0.31 -3.76 -1.79
N GLU A 196 0.49 -2.98 -2.50
CA GLU A 196 0.69 -3.12 -3.95
C GLU A 196 1.25 -4.50 -4.31
N THR A 197 2.19 -5.01 -3.52
CA THR A 197 2.75 -6.35 -3.74
C THR A 197 1.72 -7.44 -3.47
N GLY A 198 0.95 -7.33 -2.38
CA GLY A 198 -0.11 -8.28 -2.06
C GLY A 198 -1.17 -8.35 -3.17
N TYR A 199 -1.59 -7.19 -3.65
CA TYR A 199 -2.52 -7.08 -4.77
C TYR A 199 -1.95 -7.76 -6.01
N ALA A 200 -0.71 -7.41 -6.38
CA ALA A 200 -0.05 -7.94 -7.55
C ALA A 200 0.11 -9.47 -7.51
N MET A 201 0.36 -10.04 -6.33
CA MET A 201 0.43 -11.49 -6.14
C MET A 201 -0.91 -12.17 -6.40
N LEU A 202 -2.02 -11.62 -5.90
CA LEU A 202 -3.36 -12.21 -6.10
C LEU A 202 -3.88 -12.01 -7.53
N SER A 203 -3.56 -10.88 -8.16
CA SER A 203 -3.86 -10.63 -9.57
C SER A 203 -2.92 -11.34 -10.54
N GLN A 204 -1.93 -12.10 -10.03
CA GLN A 204 -0.90 -12.80 -10.81
C GLN A 204 -0.14 -11.88 -11.78
N THR A 205 -0.05 -10.60 -11.44
CA THR A 205 0.81 -9.65 -12.14
C THR A 205 2.21 -9.72 -11.54
N SER A 206 3.24 -9.54 -12.37
CA SER A 206 4.60 -9.52 -11.87
C SER A 206 4.78 -8.40 -10.85
N ALA A 207 4.86 -8.74 -9.57
CA ALA A 207 5.34 -7.84 -8.54
C ALA A 207 6.87 -7.85 -8.57
N ASP A 208 7.49 -6.67 -8.55
CA ASP A 208 8.90 -6.60 -8.19
C ASP A 208 8.98 -6.93 -6.69
N ILE A 209 9.81 -7.90 -6.31
CA ILE A 209 9.97 -8.25 -4.90
C ILE A 209 10.60 -7.04 -4.23
N SER A 210 9.83 -6.37 -3.39
CA SER A 210 10.25 -5.09 -2.87
C SER A 210 11.44 -5.22 -1.92
N VAL A 211 12.36 -4.25 -2.04
CA VAL A 211 13.54 -4.10 -1.18
C VAL A 211 13.18 -3.94 0.29
N TRP A 212 11.94 -3.54 0.62
CA TRP A 212 11.48 -3.31 1.99
C TRP A 212 11.59 -4.52 2.92
N LYS A 213 11.52 -5.74 2.38
CA LYS A 213 11.56 -6.97 3.19
C LYS A 213 12.84 -7.11 4.02
N GLU A 214 13.95 -6.56 3.53
CA GLU A 214 15.26 -6.64 4.19
C GLU A 214 15.59 -5.36 5.00
N THR A 215 14.69 -4.37 5.01
CA THR A 215 14.86 -3.11 5.74
C THR A 215 14.25 -3.19 7.14
N ASP A 216 14.49 -2.16 7.95
CA ASP A 216 13.85 -2.00 9.26
C ASP A 216 12.31 -1.90 9.15
N TRP A 217 11.77 -1.56 7.98
CA TRP A 217 10.34 -1.44 7.67
C TRP A 217 9.72 -2.72 7.09
N GLY A 218 10.42 -3.85 7.18
CA GLY A 218 9.92 -5.13 6.68
C GLY A 218 8.62 -5.59 7.37
N ALA A 219 8.35 -5.14 8.60
CA ALA A 219 7.12 -5.48 9.32
C ALA A 219 5.89 -4.75 8.75
N GLU A 220 6.03 -3.46 8.40
CA GLU A 220 5.02 -2.65 7.71
C GLU A 220 4.71 -3.23 6.34
N TYR A 221 5.75 -3.60 5.60
CA TYR A 221 5.61 -4.27 4.31
C TYR A 221 4.85 -5.59 4.42
N ASP A 222 5.21 -6.45 5.37
CA ASP A 222 4.49 -7.70 5.64
C ASP A 222 3.03 -7.44 6.08
N LEU A 223 2.78 -6.40 6.88
CA LEU A 223 1.45 -6.00 7.32
C LEU A 223 0.55 -5.61 6.13
N GLY A 224 1.05 -4.78 5.21
CA GLY A 224 0.30 -4.37 4.02
C GLY A 224 -0.06 -5.56 3.13
N ARG A 225 0.89 -6.49 2.92
CA ARG A 225 0.62 -7.75 2.20
C ARG A 225 -0.43 -8.59 2.93
N TRP A 226 -0.34 -8.72 4.23
CA TRP A 226 -1.28 -9.52 5.00
C TRP A 226 -2.71 -8.93 4.96
N PHE A 227 -2.84 -7.60 5.01
CA PHE A 227 -4.13 -6.92 4.92
C PHE A 227 -4.84 -7.18 3.60
N VAL A 228 -4.12 -7.13 2.47
CA VAL A 228 -4.69 -7.45 1.16
C VAL A 228 -5.20 -8.88 1.09
N LEU A 229 -4.43 -9.83 1.63
CA LEU A 229 -4.83 -11.24 1.66
C LEU A 229 -6.12 -11.43 2.48
N LEU A 230 -6.17 -10.87 3.69
CA LEU A 230 -7.35 -10.96 4.54
C LEU A 230 -8.57 -10.31 3.90
N TRP A 231 -8.41 -9.12 3.34
CA TRP A 231 -9.51 -8.39 2.70
C TRP A 231 -10.07 -9.21 1.54
N THR A 232 -9.18 -9.73 0.67
CA THR A 232 -9.60 -10.56 -0.47
C THR A 232 -10.32 -11.82 -0.01
N MET A 233 -9.79 -12.51 1.00
CA MET A 233 -10.40 -13.73 1.54
C MET A 233 -11.69 -13.50 2.33
N ALA A 234 -11.91 -12.28 2.83
CA ALA A 234 -13.17 -11.89 3.45
C ALA A 234 -14.28 -11.63 2.41
N GLN A 235 -13.89 -11.18 1.22
CA GLN A 235 -14.82 -10.85 0.12
C GLN A 235 -15.15 -12.06 -0.76
N THR A 236 -14.29 -13.07 -0.79
CA THR A 236 -14.55 -14.28 -1.58
C THR A 236 -15.68 -15.10 -0.95
N HIS A 237 -16.60 -15.56 -1.80
CA HIS A 237 -17.75 -16.36 -1.35
C HIS A 237 -17.44 -17.84 -1.17
N ASP A 238 -16.24 -18.25 -1.55
CA ASP A 238 -15.81 -19.64 -1.43
C ASP A 238 -15.56 -20.01 0.03
N LYS A 239 -15.73 -21.30 0.31
CA LYS A 239 -15.60 -21.82 1.66
C LYS A 239 -14.13 -21.83 2.08
N THR A 240 -13.68 -20.76 2.71
CA THR A 240 -12.38 -20.70 3.37
C THR A 240 -12.33 -21.70 4.52
N SER A 241 -11.22 -22.42 4.68
CA SER A 241 -11.07 -23.42 5.73
C SER A 241 -10.91 -22.78 7.12
N SER A 242 -11.28 -23.50 8.17
CA SER A 242 -10.98 -23.07 9.56
C SER A 242 -9.48 -22.97 9.80
N ASP A 243 -8.69 -23.81 9.13
CA ASP A 243 -7.23 -23.86 9.28
C ASP A 243 -6.59 -22.59 8.71
N PHE A 244 -7.07 -22.12 7.56
CA PHE A 244 -6.63 -20.84 6.99
C PHE A 244 -6.80 -19.70 8.00
N TRP A 245 -8.00 -19.55 8.59
CA TRP A 245 -8.25 -18.49 9.58
C TRP A 245 -7.43 -18.65 10.87
N ALA A 246 -7.11 -19.89 11.26
CA ALA A 246 -6.22 -20.15 12.38
C ALA A 246 -4.78 -19.71 12.07
N ASP A 247 -4.29 -19.98 10.85
CA ASP A 247 -2.97 -19.52 10.40
C ASP A 247 -2.92 -17.99 10.35
N GLN A 248 -3.99 -17.36 9.84
CA GLN A 248 -4.08 -15.90 9.80
C GLN A 248 -4.08 -15.28 11.20
N GLN A 249 -4.77 -15.88 12.16
CA GLN A 249 -4.74 -15.44 13.55
C GLN A 249 -3.29 -15.45 14.11
N ALA A 250 -2.55 -16.55 13.87
CA ALA A 250 -1.17 -16.71 14.32
C ALA A 250 -0.21 -15.70 13.65
N ILE A 251 -0.42 -15.39 12.38
CA ILE A 251 0.31 -14.33 11.66
C ILE A 251 0.05 -12.97 12.34
N GLY A 252 -1.21 -12.65 12.61
CA GLY A 252 -1.58 -11.41 13.30
C GLY A 252 -0.97 -11.29 14.69
N GLU A 253 -0.91 -12.38 15.47
CA GLU A 253 -0.28 -12.42 16.79
C GLU A 253 1.23 -12.16 16.70
N THR A 254 1.88 -12.74 15.67
CA THR A 254 3.29 -12.52 15.38
C THR A 254 3.56 -11.06 14.99
N LEU A 255 2.73 -10.46 14.13
CA LEU A 255 2.84 -9.05 13.76
C LEU A 255 2.65 -8.15 14.99
N GLN A 256 1.61 -8.39 15.80
CA GLN A 256 1.35 -7.62 17.02
C GLN A 256 2.52 -7.68 18.00
N ALA A 257 3.12 -8.86 18.18
CA ALA A 257 4.30 -9.05 19.04
C ALA A 257 5.56 -8.33 18.50
N ARG A 258 5.69 -8.17 17.17
CA ARG A 258 6.77 -7.39 16.55
C ARG A 258 6.57 -5.88 16.80
N PHE A 259 5.39 -5.36 16.52
CA PHE A 259 5.08 -3.94 16.73
C PHE A 259 5.13 -3.54 18.21
N SER A 260 4.72 -4.42 19.13
CA SER A 260 4.76 -4.14 20.58
C SER A 260 6.17 -3.99 21.16
N LYS A 261 7.22 -4.38 20.40
CA LYS A 261 8.63 -4.24 20.81
C LYS A 261 9.27 -2.95 20.30
N ARG A 262 8.61 -2.22 19.40
CA ARG A 262 9.13 -0.97 18.83
C ARG A 262 8.91 0.20 19.80
N ALA A 263 9.63 1.29 19.56
CA ALA A 263 9.34 2.54 20.24
C ALA A 263 7.93 3.01 19.87
N SER A 264 7.25 3.71 20.79
CA SER A 264 5.93 4.27 20.52
C SER A 264 6.06 5.39 19.48
N GLU A 265 5.65 5.09 18.26
CA GLU A 265 5.44 6.03 17.18
C GLU A 265 3.95 6.03 16.84
N GLU A 266 3.44 7.15 16.32
CA GLU A 266 2.00 7.32 16.05
C GLU A 266 1.43 6.22 15.14
N MET A 267 2.17 5.86 14.08
CA MET A 267 1.81 4.75 13.19
C MET A 267 1.83 3.41 13.94
N THR A 268 2.83 3.16 14.80
CA THR A 268 2.93 1.92 15.58
C THR A 268 1.74 1.77 16.54
N GLU A 269 1.32 2.84 17.20
CA GLU A 269 0.13 2.84 18.07
C GLU A 269 -1.15 2.53 17.28
N THR A 270 -1.30 3.16 16.11
CA THR A 270 -2.42 2.93 15.19
C THR A 270 -2.47 1.49 14.69
N VAL A 271 -1.31 0.91 14.32
CA VAL A 271 -1.19 -0.49 13.94
C VAL A 271 -1.59 -1.42 15.09
N LEU A 272 -1.09 -1.17 16.31
CA LEU A 272 -1.41 -2.00 17.47
C LEU A 272 -2.89 -1.95 17.84
N GLU A 273 -3.52 -0.78 17.74
CA GLU A 273 -4.96 -0.65 17.94
C GLU A 273 -5.75 -1.42 16.88
N THR A 274 -5.35 -1.29 15.62
CA THR A 274 -5.96 -2.02 14.49
C THR A 274 -5.87 -3.53 14.67
N LEU A 275 -4.68 -4.05 14.98
CA LEU A 275 -4.47 -5.47 15.23
C LEU A 275 -5.32 -5.98 16.41
N LYS A 276 -5.44 -5.19 17.47
CA LYS A 276 -6.30 -5.52 18.62
C LYS A 276 -7.79 -5.62 18.25
N ARG A 277 -8.26 -4.82 17.29
CA ARG A 277 -9.64 -4.89 16.77
C ARG A 277 -9.87 -6.09 15.86
N ILE A 278 -8.90 -6.42 14.99
CA ILE A 278 -9.02 -7.51 14.01
C ILE A 278 -8.91 -8.91 14.65
N GLN A 279 -8.11 -9.07 15.71
CA GLN A 279 -7.87 -10.38 16.34
C GLN A 279 -9.15 -11.11 16.80
N PRO A 280 -10.09 -10.48 17.52
CA PRO A 280 -11.37 -11.09 17.87
C PRO A 280 -12.19 -11.56 16.65
N VAL A 281 -12.14 -10.81 15.55
CA VAL A 281 -12.86 -11.12 14.30
C VAL A 281 -12.25 -12.35 13.63
N LEU A 282 -10.91 -12.45 13.57
CA LEU A 282 -10.22 -13.66 13.08
C LEU A 282 -10.53 -14.89 13.94
N MET A 283 -10.59 -14.73 15.26
CA MET A 283 -10.97 -15.81 16.18
C MET A 283 -12.44 -16.25 15.96
N ALA A 284 -13.34 -15.34 15.61
CA ALA A 284 -14.71 -15.67 15.25
C ALA A 284 -14.79 -16.41 13.90
N LEU A 285 -14.05 -15.96 12.87
CA LEU A 285 -13.97 -16.64 11.57
C LEU A 285 -13.35 -18.03 11.68
N LYS A 286 -12.35 -18.22 12.54
CA LYS A 286 -11.82 -19.56 12.86
C LYS A 286 -12.93 -20.50 13.36
N LYS A 287 -13.84 -20.02 14.22
CA LYS A 287 -14.94 -20.83 14.73
C LYS A 287 -16.07 -21.01 13.71
N GLN A 288 -16.30 -20.00 12.88
CA GLN A 288 -17.42 -19.92 11.93
C GLN A 288 -16.94 -19.40 10.57
N PRO A 289 -16.19 -20.21 9.79
CA PRO A 289 -15.48 -19.75 8.59
C PRO A 289 -16.39 -19.30 7.45
N THR A 290 -17.66 -19.69 7.49
CA THR A 290 -18.67 -19.35 6.47
C THR A 290 -19.58 -18.19 6.88
N TYR A 291 -19.34 -17.55 8.03
CA TYR A 291 -20.25 -16.55 8.56
C TYR A 291 -19.99 -15.16 7.96
N ARG A 292 -20.76 -14.84 6.91
CA ARG A 292 -20.54 -13.66 6.06
C ARG A 292 -20.51 -12.34 6.82
N SER A 293 -21.35 -12.14 7.84
CA SER A 293 -21.38 -10.87 8.57
C SER A 293 -20.05 -10.56 9.26
N VAL A 294 -19.35 -11.59 9.76
CA VAL A 294 -18.04 -11.43 10.41
C VAL A 294 -16.95 -11.20 9.37
N ALA A 295 -17.07 -11.81 8.18
CA ALA A 295 -16.17 -11.52 7.06
C ALA A 295 -16.32 -10.06 6.58
N TYR A 296 -17.55 -9.55 6.48
CA TYR A 296 -17.79 -8.14 6.15
C TYR A 296 -17.24 -7.18 7.22
N GLU A 297 -17.40 -7.50 8.50
CA GLU A 297 -16.80 -6.74 9.60
C GLU A 297 -15.26 -6.70 9.48
N LEU A 298 -14.63 -7.83 9.13
CA LEU A 298 -13.20 -7.87 8.87
C LEU A 298 -12.80 -6.95 7.70
N SER A 299 -13.52 -7.02 6.59
CA SER A 299 -13.24 -6.22 5.40
C SER A 299 -13.35 -4.72 5.67
N ASP A 300 -14.39 -4.28 6.39
CA ASP A 300 -14.60 -2.89 6.79
C ASP A 300 -13.46 -2.36 7.68
N HIS A 301 -13.04 -3.15 8.68
CA HIS A 301 -11.90 -2.80 9.53
C HIS A 301 -10.58 -2.71 8.76
N LEU A 302 -10.36 -3.59 7.79
CA LEU A 302 -9.15 -3.57 6.97
C LEU A 302 -9.14 -2.37 6.01
N GLU A 303 -10.26 -2.02 5.40
CA GLU A 303 -10.37 -0.87 4.50
C GLU A 303 -10.05 0.44 5.24
N MET A 304 -10.69 0.68 6.38
CA MET A 304 -10.41 1.86 7.21
C MET A 304 -8.93 1.92 7.63
N ALA A 305 -8.34 0.76 7.98
CA ALA A 305 -6.95 0.71 8.40
C ALA A 305 -5.97 0.94 7.24
N MET A 306 -6.23 0.39 6.05
CA MET A 306 -5.39 0.60 4.87
C MET A 306 -5.37 2.07 4.46
N SER A 307 -6.53 2.75 4.48
CA SER A 307 -6.61 4.18 4.20
C SER A 307 -5.84 5.01 5.24
N GLY A 308 -6.09 4.77 6.54
CA GLY A 308 -5.43 5.55 7.59
C GLY A 308 -3.91 5.32 7.67
N LEU A 309 -3.44 4.08 7.50
CA LEU A 309 -2.02 3.76 7.61
C LEU A 309 -1.19 4.23 6.41
N ALA A 310 -1.81 4.38 5.23
CA ALA A 310 -1.14 4.88 4.03
C ALA A 310 -0.92 6.41 4.03
N GLU A 311 -1.55 7.13 4.96
CA GLU A 311 -1.49 8.60 5.06
C GLU A 311 -0.41 9.13 6.03
N PHE A 312 0.23 8.25 6.82
CA PHE A 312 1.38 8.60 7.67
C PHE A 312 2.66 8.88 6.86
#